data_AF-A0A8T4SL10-F1
#
_entry.id   AF-A0A8T4SL10-F1
#
_cell.length_a   1.000
_cell.length_b   1.000
_cell.length_c   1.000
_cell.angle_alpha   90.00
_cell.angle_beta   90.00
_cell.angle_gamma   90.00
#
_symmetry.space_group_name_H-M   'P 1'
#
loop_
_entity.id
_entity.type
_entity.pdbx_description
1 polymer ?
#
loop_
_entity_poly.entity_id
_entity_poly.type
_entity_poly.pdbx_seq_one_letter_code
_entity_poly.pdbx_strand_id
1 'polypeptide(L)'
;MSKLTDYIEKELKKGFSIEKIKETLLKYKYPEDEINEALVEVKQYEFPQHKWKKPLLWEMIGVVGGLILIIILLIYPFDRVGEGVQEKIVPEKPLTVPECDGLQPAKRDVCVLRLAAQRNETEICVVMNDVSRKIDCYQKIWEKNECRYLEIIGEDADECYVGKAVLEMDFTYCYKTKDVEKCFEKLFLLNNTKDICLKEGYLDKDCLDYYISTTNEISLCDNFDIYKKGFCIYDIAIRTNNKELCNYDFGKPLTTFSCKFKIASNKMEKENIIKEFQQLMIEKYEKGHINTNEFIFDIAVIEKDINYCKLTTNDKIESINSLKNNTFYNMCLLIVALQNNQSDICEQISDITDQKVCKEIVKDQCKINKYVDICN
;
A
#
# COMPACT_ATOMS: atom_id res chain seq x y z
N MET A 1 36.51 9.96 8.83
CA MET A 1 35.48 10.69 9.57
C MET A 1 35.80 12.17 9.47
N SER A 2 34.86 12.98 8.97
CA SER A 2 35.05 14.43 8.88
C SER A 2 34.89 15.06 10.28
N LYS A 3 35.47 16.25 10.49
CA LYS A 3 35.28 17.00 11.76
C LYS A 3 33.80 17.29 12.05
N LEU A 4 32.96 17.35 11.01
CA LEU A 4 31.52 17.56 11.11
C LEU A 4 30.81 16.27 11.56
N THR A 5 31.18 15.12 10.99
CA THR A 5 30.70 13.79 11.39
C THR A 5 30.98 13.54 12.88
N ASP A 6 32.22 13.85 13.34
CA ASP A 6 32.63 13.70 14.75
C ASP A 6 31.82 14.59 15.70
N TYR A 7 31.51 15.83 15.27
CA TYR A 7 30.69 16.75 16.04
C TYR A 7 29.24 16.25 16.18
N ILE A 8 28.63 15.83 15.07
CA ILE A 8 27.26 15.31 15.05
C ILE A 8 27.15 14.07 15.95
N GLU A 9 28.10 13.14 15.82
CA GLU A 9 28.16 11.94 16.66
C GLU A 9 28.26 12.29 18.16
N LYS A 10 29.08 13.29 18.51
CA LYS A 10 29.26 13.75 19.89
C LYS A 10 28.00 14.39 20.47
N GLU A 11 27.26 15.19 19.69
CA GLU A 11 26.02 15.81 20.16
C GLU A 11 24.87 14.79 20.27
N LEU A 12 24.80 13.80 19.37
CA LEU A 12 23.87 12.67 19.51
C LEU A 12 24.13 11.86 20.77
N LYS A 13 25.41 11.59 21.11
CA LYS A 13 25.79 10.93 22.37
C LYS A 13 25.37 11.71 23.63
N LYS A 14 25.18 13.03 23.53
CA LYS A 14 24.64 13.86 24.61
C LYS A 14 23.11 13.88 24.69
N GLY A 15 22.42 13.27 23.72
CA GLY A 15 20.97 13.19 23.66
C GLY A 15 20.28 14.35 22.95
N PHE A 16 20.99 15.15 22.14
CA PHE A 16 20.35 16.15 21.28
C PHE A 16 19.65 15.48 20.09
N SER A 17 18.49 16.02 19.68
CA SER A 17 17.79 15.54 18.49
C SER A 17 18.50 15.99 17.20
N ILE A 18 18.28 15.26 16.11
CA ILE A 18 18.87 15.56 14.80
C ILE A 18 18.47 16.96 14.32
N GLU A 19 17.21 17.35 14.54
CA GLU A 19 16.66 18.65 14.14
C GLU A 19 17.40 19.79 14.85
N LYS A 20 17.66 19.64 16.15
CA LYS A 20 18.38 20.65 16.94
C LYS A 20 19.84 20.76 16.55
N ILE A 21 20.48 19.65 16.18
CA ILE A 21 21.85 19.64 15.66
C ILE A 21 21.90 20.34 14.30
N LYS A 22 20.96 20.04 13.38
CA LYS A 22 20.81 20.71 12.08
C LYS A 22 20.63 22.21 12.22
N GLU A 23 19.70 22.64 13.05
CA GLU A 23 19.42 24.06 13.31
C GLU A 23 20.69 24.77 13.83
N THR A 24 21.43 24.14 14.74
CA THR A 24 22.68 24.69 15.27
C THR A 24 23.73 24.84 14.19
N LEU A 25 23.95 23.82 13.35
CA LEU A 25 24.94 23.85 12.27
C LEU A 25 24.60 24.89 11.20
N LEU A 26 23.32 25.00 10.83
CA LEU A 26 22.84 26.05 9.92
C LEU A 26 23.07 27.45 10.49
N LYS A 27 22.86 27.63 11.80
CA LYS A 27 23.17 28.89 12.50
C LYS A 27 24.66 29.26 12.43
N TYR A 28 25.55 28.27 12.37
CA TYR A 28 26.99 28.46 12.15
C TYR A 28 27.41 28.49 10.67
N LYS A 29 26.44 28.61 9.75
CA LYS A 29 26.64 28.74 8.30
C LYS A 29 27.30 27.52 7.64
N TYR A 30 27.11 26.32 8.20
CA TYR A 30 27.44 25.10 7.48
C TYR A 30 26.46 24.90 6.31
N PRO A 31 26.94 24.51 5.11
CA PRO A 31 26.08 24.17 3.98
C PRO A 31 25.13 23.01 4.32
N GLU A 32 23.87 23.10 3.89
CA GLU A 32 22.84 22.11 4.25
C GLU A 32 23.11 20.72 3.65
N ASP A 33 23.69 20.69 2.46
CA ASP A 33 24.19 19.49 1.78
C ASP A 33 25.29 18.78 2.59
N GLU A 34 26.30 19.52 3.09
CA GLU A 34 27.35 18.95 3.95
C GLU A 34 26.78 18.39 5.26
N ILE A 35 25.79 19.06 5.86
CA ILE A 35 25.12 18.57 7.07
C ILE A 35 24.37 17.26 6.80
N ASN A 36 23.65 17.19 5.67
CA ASN A 36 22.88 16.02 5.30
C ASN A 36 23.78 14.82 4.96
N GLU A 37 24.89 15.04 4.25
CA GLU A 37 25.89 14.01 3.95
C GLU A 37 26.50 13.45 5.24
N ALA A 38 26.93 14.32 6.17
CA ALA A 38 27.47 13.90 7.46
C ALA A 38 26.45 13.14 8.32
N LEU A 39 25.16 13.48 8.25
CA LEU A 39 24.10 12.75 8.96
C LEU A 39 23.84 11.35 8.38
N VAL A 40 23.99 11.17 7.06
CA VAL A 40 23.91 9.85 6.42
C VAL A 40 25.05 8.95 6.90
N GLU A 41 26.28 9.49 7.00
CA GLU A 41 27.42 8.76 7.55
C GLU A 41 27.20 8.32 9.00
N VAL A 42 26.65 9.21 9.85
CA VAL A 42 26.40 8.89 11.27
C VAL A 42 25.27 7.87 11.44
N LYS A 43 24.24 7.87 10.60
CA LYS A 43 23.12 6.90 10.66
C LYS A 43 23.55 5.46 10.35
N GLN A 44 24.63 5.26 9.60
CA GLN A 44 25.15 3.91 9.33
C GLN A 44 25.78 3.26 10.57
N TYR A 45 26.12 4.05 11.59
CA TYR A 45 26.50 3.55 12.90
C TYR A 45 25.27 3.50 13.79
N GLU A 46 24.52 2.39 13.73
CA GLU A 46 23.46 2.13 14.71
C GLU A 46 24.06 2.18 16.12
N PHE A 47 23.73 3.25 16.84
CA PHE A 47 24.06 3.36 18.24
C PHE A 47 23.37 2.22 18.98
N PRO A 48 24.10 1.34 19.68
CA PRO A 48 23.46 0.37 20.57
C PRO A 48 22.65 1.18 21.57
N GLN A 49 21.32 1.02 21.54
CA GLN A 49 20.42 1.75 22.41
C GLN A 49 20.87 1.52 23.85
N HIS A 50 21.57 2.51 24.40
CA HIS A 50 22.16 2.42 25.71
C HIS A 50 21.00 2.32 26.69
N LYS A 51 20.84 1.16 27.34
CA LYS A 51 19.86 0.95 28.42
C LYS A 51 20.09 2.03 29.48
N TRP A 52 19.32 3.11 29.41
CA TRP A 52 19.26 4.08 30.49
C TRP A 52 18.77 3.31 31.73
N LYS A 53 19.64 3.19 32.73
CA LYS A 53 19.20 2.73 34.06
C LYS A 53 18.13 3.72 34.50
N LYS A 54 16.86 3.28 34.47
CA LYS A 54 15.71 4.12 34.79
C LYS A 54 15.96 4.77 36.16
N PRO A 55 15.97 6.10 36.25
CA PRO A 55 16.08 6.76 37.55
C PRO A 55 14.87 6.37 38.39
N LEU A 56 15.11 6.07 39.68
CA LEU A 56 14.13 5.66 40.69
C LEU A 56 12.86 6.54 40.74
N LEU A 57 12.91 7.75 40.16
CA LEU A 57 11.78 8.66 40.02
C LEU A 57 10.61 8.11 39.19
N TRP A 58 10.85 7.25 38.19
CA TRP A 58 9.79 6.75 37.32
C TRP A 58 8.83 5.78 38.04
N GLU A 59 9.31 5.05 39.04
CA GLU A 59 8.44 4.18 39.85
C GLU A 59 7.55 5.00 40.79
N MET A 60 8.04 6.12 41.30
CA MET A 60 7.25 7.02 42.16
C MET A 60 6.14 7.76 41.38
N ILE A 61 6.42 8.15 40.13
CA ILE A 61 5.41 8.79 39.25
C ILE A 61 4.30 7.79 38.91
N GLY A 62 4.61 6.50 38.74
CA GLY A 62 3.62 5.46 38.50
C GLY A 62 2.63 5.30 39.67
N VAL A 63 3.14 5.29 40.91
CA VAL A 63 2.29 5.13 42.11
C VAL A 63 1.42 6.36 42.36
N VAL A 64 1.99 7.57 42.26
CA VAL A 64 1.23 8.81 42.47
C VAL A 64 0.24 9.05 41.32
N GLY A 65 0.64 8.77 40.08
CA GLY A 65 -0.24 8.84 38.91
C GLY A 65 -1.40 7.85 38.99
N GLY A 66 -1.14 6.61 39.43
CA GLY A 66 -2.18 5.61 39.64
C GLY A 66 -3.19 6.01 40.72
N LEU A 67 -2.74 6.58 41.84
CA LEU A 67 -3.62 7.08 42.89
C LEU A 67 -4.48 8.26 42.44
N ILE A 68 -3.92 9.20 41.67
CA ILE A 68 -4.68 10.32 41.09
C ILE A 68 -5.76 9.80 40.14
N LEU A 69 -5.44 8.79 39.31
CA LEU A 69 -6.39 8.23 38.35
C LEU A 69 -7.55 7.49 39.05
N ILE A 70 -7.27 6.77 40.14
CA ILE A 70 -8.29 6.14 40.99
C ILE A 70 -9.19 7.21 41.64
N ILE A 71 -8.61 8.32 42.14
CA ILE A 71 -9.38 9.42 42.72
C ILE A 71 -10.27 10.09 41.66
N ILE A 72 -9.77 10.29 40.44
CA ILE A 72 -10.57 10.81 39.32
C ILE A 72 -11.73 9.86 39.00
N LEU A 73 -11.50 8.54 38.95
CA LEU A 73 -12.55 7.55 38.71
C LEU A 73 -13.59 7.46 39.83
N LEU A 74 -13.23 7.80 41.07
CA LEU A 74 -14.16 7.81 42.20
C LEU A 74 -14.96 9.12 42.30
N ILE A 75 -14.40 10.25 41.87
CA ILE A 75 -15.07 11.57 41.91
C ILE A 75 -15.93 11.81 40.65
N TYR A 76 -15.53 11.29 39.50
CA TYR A 76 -16.33 11.34 38.28
C TYR A 76 -17.26 10.12 38.20
N PRO A 77 -18.55 10.23 38.56
CA PRO A 77 -19.49 9.16 38.30
C PRO A 77 -19.49 8.85 36.80
N PHE A 78 -19.17 7.60 36.48
CA PHE A 78 -19.06 7.07 35.10
C PHE A 78 -20.38 7.17 34.32
N ASP A 79 -21.48 7.51 34.99
CA ASP A 79 -22.83 7.66 34.43
C ASP A 79 -23.00 8.83 33.45
N ARG A 80 -21.94 9.62 33.17
CA ARG A 80 -21.99 10.73 32.20
C ARG A 80 -21.17 10.53 30.91
N VAL A 81 -20.51 9.39 30.71
CA VAL A 81 -19.69 9.13 29.50
C VAL A 81 -20.46 8.40 28.39
N GLY A 82 -21.79 8.31 28.51
CA GLY A 82 -22.67 7.68 27.52
C GLY A 82 -23.44 8.62 26.60
N GLU A 83 -23.43 9.93 26.85
CA GLU A 83 -24.00 10.90 25.92
C GLU A 83 -22.91 11.27 24.92
N GLY A 84 -22.82 10.43 23.87
CA GLY A 84 -22.01 10.69 22.71
C GLY A 84 -22.16 12.15 22.28
N VAL A 85 -21.04 12.74 21.85
CA VAL A 85 -21.01 14.03 21.18
C VAL A 85 -21.95 13.91 19.98
N GLN A 86 -23.23 14.22 20.17
CA GLN A 86 -24.10 14.61 19.09
C GLN A 86 -23.54 15.94 18.65
N GLU A 87 -22.60 15.88 17.70
CA GLU A 87 -22.26 17.03 16.90
C GLU A 87 -23.60 17.58 16.42
N LYS A 88 -23.93 18.77 16.93
CA LYS A 88 -25.24 19.36 16.80
C LYS A 88 -25.40 19.72 15.33
N ILE A 89 -25.89 18.77 14.53
CA ILE A 89 -26.29 18.98 13.14
C ILE A 89 -27.19 20.20 13.18
N VAL A 90 -26.70 21.30 12.61
CA VAL A 90 -27.47 22.53 12.46
C VAL A 90 -28.80 22.11 11.87
N PRO A 91 -29.95 22.43 12.50
CA PRO A 91 -31.22 21.88 12.06
C PRO A 91 -31.46 22.33 10.62
N GLU A 92 -31.31 21.39 9.69
CA GLU A 92 -31.82 21.56 8.34
C GLU A 92 -33.29 21.92 8.49
N LYS A 93 -33.71 22.97 7.77
CA LYS A 93 -35.10 23.41 7.71
C LYS A 93 -36.01 22.17 7.60
N PRO A 94 -37.05 22.04 8.46
CA PRO A 94 -37.85 20.82 8.52
C PRO A 94 -38.42 20.50 7.14
N LEU A 95 -38.07 19.32 6.63
CA LEU A 95 -38.55 18.85 5.34
C LEU A 95 -40.06 18.58 5.40
N THR A 96 -40.72 18.76 4.26
CA THR A 96 -42.14 18.45 4.06
C THR A 96 -42.32 17.59 2.80
N VAL A 97 -43.38 16.76 2.77
CA VAL A 97 -43.67 15.90 1.59
C VAL A 97 -43.76 16.70 0.27
N PRO A 98 -44.43 17.88 0.23
CA PRO A 98 -44.50 18.67 -1.00
C PRO A 98 -43.14 19.16 -1.51
N GLU A 99 -42.15 19.37 -0.62
CA GLU A 99 -40.79 19.73 -1.02
C GLU A 99 -40.07 18.55 -1.71
N CYS A 100 -40.43 17.30 -1.38
CA CYS A 100 -39.90 16.11 -2.04
C CYS A 100 -40.59 15.80 -3.38
N ASP A 101 -41.86 16.16 -3.56
CA ASP A 101 -42.65 15.84 -4.76
C ASP A 101 -42.16 16.54 -6.04
N GLY A 102 -41.45 17.67 -5.91
CA GLY A 102 -40.83 18.37 -7.04
C GLY A 102 -39.55 17.73 -7.58
N LEU A 103 -39.05 16.66 -6.95
CA LEU A 103 -37.78 16.03 -7.30
C LEU A 103 -37.96 14.89 -8.32
N GLN A 104 -36.87 14.59 -9.05
CA GLN A 104 -36.81 13.39 -9.89
C GLN A 104 -37.08 12.12 -9.05
N PRO A 105 -37.70 11.05 -9.61
CA PRO A 105 -38.16 9.89 -8.84
C PRO A 105 -37.13 9.32 -7.86
N ALA A 106 -35.88 9.11 -8.30
CA ALA A 106 -34.81 8.60 -7.45
C ALA A 106 -34.41 9.58 -6.32
N LYS A 107 -34.47 10.89 -6.57
CA LYS A 107 -34.17 11.93 -5.55
C LYS A 107 -35.34 12.15 -4.60
N ARG A 108 -36.57 11.99 -5.11
CA ARG A 108 -37.81 12.03 -4.33
C ARG A 108 -37.80 10.95 -3.24
N ASP A 109 -37.50 9.71 -3.60
CA ASP A 109 -37.47 8.61 -2.61
C ASP A 109 -36.39 8.83 -1.53
N VAL A 110 -35.23 9.38 -1.89
CA VAL A 110 -34.19 9.76 -0.92
C VAL A 110 -34.68 10.87 0.02
N CYS A 111 -35.33 11.90 -0.52
CA CYS A 111 -35.91 12.99 0.27
C CYS A 111 -36.99 12.48 1.24
N VAL A 112 -37.86 11.59 0.77
CA VAL A 112 -38.89 10.94 1.60
C VAL A 112 -38.27 10.10 2.71
N LEU A 113 -37.20 9.37 2.43
CA LEU A 113 -36.48 8.60 3.45
C LEU A 113 -35.85 9.51 4.52
N ARG A 114 -35.21 10.62 4.12
CA ARG A 114 -34.69 11.63 5.06
C ARG A 114 -35.79 12.22 5.94
N LEU A 115 -36.95 12.54 5.33
CA LEU A 115 -38.11 13.06 6.03
C LEU A 115 -38.67 12.07 7.06
N ALA A 116 -38.80 10.79 6.67
CA ALA A 116 -39.22 9.70 7.57
C ALA A 116 -38.26 9.55 8.75
N ALA A 117 -36.94 9.62 8.50
CA ALA A 117 -35.93 9.59 9.55
C ALA A 117 -36.00 10.81 10.48
N GLN A 118 -36.14 12.03 9.94
CA GLN A 118 -36.23 13.27 10.72
C GLN A 118 -37.43 13.30 11.66
N ARG A 119 -38.57 12.74 11.23
CA ARG A 119 -39.81 12.69 12.03
C ARG A 119 -39.98 11.40 12.82
N ASN A 120 -39.16 10.39 12.53
CA ASN A 120 -39.31 9.03 12.99
C ASN A 120 -40.71 8.43 12.68
N GLU A 121 -41.24 8.70 11.48
CA GLU A 121 -42.59 8.32 11.02
C GLU A 121 -42.49 7.43 9.76
N THR A 122 -42.81 6.14 9.89
CA THR A 122 -42.73 5.18 8.76
C THR A 122 -43.92 5.25 7.82
N GLU A 123 -45.01 5.90 8.21
CA GLU A 123 -46.21 6.10 7.41
C GLU A 123 -45.88 6.90 6.14
N ILE A 124 -44.87 7.77 6.20
CA ILE A 124 -44.39 8.56 5.08
C ILE A 124 -43.79 7.67 3.98
N CYS A 125 -43.26 6.49 4.31
CA CYS A 125 -42.66 5.57 3.35
C CYS A 125 -43.66 5.08 2.27
N VAL A 126 -44.97 5.20 2.50
CA VAL A 126 -46.00 4.76 1.56
C VAL A 126 -45.89 5.43 0.18
N VAL A 127 -45.40 6.67 0.13
CA VAL A 127 -45.33 7.47 -1.11
C VAL A 127 -44.07 7.20 -1.96
N MET A 128 -43.15 6.37 -1.46
CA MET A 128 -41.94 5.98 -2.18
C MET A 128 -42.25 5.06 -3.35
N ASN A 129 -41.55 5.26 -4.46
CA ASN A 129 -41.72 4.47 -5.68
C ASN A 129 -40.79 3.24 -5.71
N ASP A 130 -39.55 3.40 -5.29
CA ASP A 130 -38.56 2.31 -5.21
C ASP A 130 -38.90 1.35 -4.08
N VAL A 131 -39.16 0.09 -4.43
CA VAL A 131 -39.57 -0.95 -3.49
C VAL A 131 -38.47 -1.27 -2.47
N SER A 132 -37.20 -1.26 -2.88
CA SER A 132 -36.08 -1.57 -2.00
C SER A 132 -35.93 -0.51 -0.91
N ARG A 133 -35.93 0.76 -1.31
CA ARG A 133 -35.83 1.90 -0.37
C ARG A 133 -37.07 2.02 0.51
N LYS A 134 -38.24 1.67 -0.01
CA LYS A 134 -39.47 1.60 0.78
C LYS A 134 -39.37 0.55 1.89
N ILE A 135 -38.79 -0.61 1.61
CA ILE A 135 -38.51 -1.64 2.62
C ILE A 135 -37.52 -1.09 3.67
N ASP A 136 -36.41 -0.48 3.24
CA ASP A 136 -35.43 0.12 4.15
C ASP A 136 -36.06 1.20 5.05
N CYS A 137 -36.96 2.01 4.49
CA CYS A 137 -37.73 3.02 5.21
C CYS A 137 -38.63 2.40 6.28
N TYR A 138 -39.45 1.40 5.94
CA TYR A 138 -40.31 0.69 6.91
C TYR A 138 -39.51 -0.06 7.99
N GLN A 139 -38.30 -0.51 7.65
CA GLN A 139 -37.43 -1.16 8.63
C GLN A 139 -36.73 -0.17 9.57
N LYS A 140 -36.92 1.15 9.39
CA LYS A 140 -36.22 2.22 10.08
C LYS A 140 -34.70 2.07 9.95
N ILE A 141 -34.22 2.01 8.71
CA ILE A 141 -32.79 1.75 8.45
C ILE A 141 -31.86 2.74 9.16
N TRP A 142 -32.29 3.98 9.39
CA TRP A 142 -31.54 4.99 10.15
C TRP A 142 -31.30 4.62 11.62
N GLU A 143 -32.15 3.77 12.23
CA GLU A 143 -31.94 3.28 13.61
C GLU A 143 -31.13 1.97 13.63
N LYS A 144 -31.28 1.12 12.62
CA LYS A 144 -30.70 -0.23 12.60
C LYS A 144 -29.35 -0.34 11.91
N ASN A 145 -29.11 0.51 10.91
CA ASN A 145 -27.91 0.48 10.08
C ASN A 145 -27.65 1.88 9.50
N GLU A 146 -27.16 2.76 10.36
CA GLU A 146 -26.83 4.15 10.04
C GLU A 146 -25.93 4.28 8.79
N CYS A 147 -24.93 3.41 8.64
CA CYS A 147 -24.01 3.49 7.49
C CYS A 147 -24.74 3.24 6.17
N ARG A 148 -25.64 2.25 6.11
CA ARG A 148 -26.47 2.03 4.92
C ARG A 148 -27.45 3.18 4.68
N TYR A 149 -27.97 3.80 5.74
CA TYR A 149 -28.79 5.00 5.61
C TYR A 149 -28.01 6.14 4.95
N LEU A 150 -26.80 6.45 5.43
CA LEU A 150 -25.91 7.47 4.85
C LEU A 150 -25.63 7.20 3.37
N GLU A 151 -25.34 5.95 3.02
CA GLU A 151 -25.12 5.52 1.64
C GLU A 151 -26.34 5.77 0.74
N ILE A 152 -27.55 5.40 1.19
CA ILE A 152 -28.78 5.59 0.42
C ILE A 152 -29.06 7.08 0.19
N ILE A 153 -28.78 7.92 1.19
CA ILE A 153 -29.01 9.36 1.09
C ILE A 153 -27.90 10.13 0.36
N GLY A 154 -26.88 9.42 -0.14
CA GLY A 154 -25.77 9.98 -0.90
C GLY A 154 -24.74 10.74 -0.06
N GLU A 155 -24.70 10.46 1.25
CA GLU A 155 -23.67 10.98 2.15
C GLU A 155 -22.49 10.01 2.23
N ASP A 156 -21.36 10.48 2.75
CA ASP A 156 -20.15 9.67 2.81
C ASP A 156 -20.25 8.64 3.94
N ALA A 157 -20.60 7.42 3.59
CA ALA A 157 -20.75 6.31 4.53
C ALA A 157 -19.42 5.65 4.93
N ASP A 158 -18.31 6.03 4.28
CA ASP A 158 -16.99 5.41 4.48
C ASP A 158 -16.55 5.48 5.94
N GLU A 159 -16.65 6.65 6.58
CA GLU A 159 -16.25 6.80 7.99
C GLU A 159 -17.11 5.96 8.93
N CYS A 160 -18.42 5.88 8.67
CA CYS A 160 -19.34 5.04 9.43
C CYS A 160 -18.97 3.55 9.29
N TYR A 161 -18.76 3.07 8.07
CA TYR A 161 -18.38 1.68 7.82
C TYR A 161 -17.02 1.34 8.41
N VAL A 162 -16.03 2.24 8.31
CA VAL A 162 -14.73 2.07 8.99
C VAL A 162 -14.92 1.98 10.51
N GLY A 163 -15.73 2.87 11.10
CA GLY A 163 -16.04 2.84 12.53
C GLY A 163 -16.68 1.52 12.96
N LYS A 164 -17.64 1.02 12.18
CA LYS A 164 -18.26 -0.29 12.39
C LYS A 164 -17.27 -1.44 12.27
N ALA A 165 -16.44 -1.41 11.23
CA ALA A 165 -15.41 -2.41 11.00
C ALA A 165 -14.49 -2.51 12.22
N VAL A 166 -14.03 -1.36 12.73
CA VAL A 166 -13.17 -1.26 13.92
C VAL A 166 -13.88 -1.71 15.20
N LEU A 167 -15.09 -1.24 15.46
CA LEU A 167 -15.82 -1.52 16.69
C LEU A 167 -16.23 -2.99 16.80
N GLU A 168 -16.65 -3.58 15.69
CA GLU A 168 -17.17 -4.96 15.64
C GLU A 168 -16.09 -5.98 15.23
N MET A 169 -14.90 -5.49 14.85
CA MET A 169 -13.81 -6.31 14.31
C MET A 169 -14.23 -7.15 13.11
N ASP A 170 -15.10 -6.58 12.26
CA ASP A 170 -15.67 -7.23 11.08
C ASP A 170 -15.20 -6.52 9.79
N PHE A 171 -14.32 -7.22 9.07
CA PHE A 171 -13.73 -6.76 7.82
C PHE A 171 -14.73 -6.61 6.67
N THR A 172 -15.91 -7.25 6.76
CA THR A 172 -16.94 -7.15 5.71
C THR A 172 -17.47 -5.73 5.54
N TYR A 173 -17.33 -4.88 6.56
CA TYR A 173 -17.65 -3.45 6.47
C TYR A 173 -16.63 -2.68 5.63
N CYS A 174 -15.35 -3.08 5.58
CA CYS A 174 -14.36 -2.41 4.74
C CYS A 174 -14.70 -2.52 3.25
N TYR A 175 -15.29 -3.64 2.80
CA TYR A 175 -15.75 -3.81 1.42
C TYR A 175 -16.90 -2.89 1.01
N LYS A 176 -17.53 -2.20 1.96
CA LYS A 176 -18.58 -1.21 1.69
C LYS A 176 -18.03 0.22 1.60
N THR A 177 -16.72 0.39 1.82
CA THR A 177 -16.05 1.69 1.72
C THR A 177 -15.49 1.89 0.31
N LYS A 178 -15.26 3.15 -0.10
CA LYS A 178 -14.55 3.44 -1.36
C LYS A 178 -13.05 3.15 -1.26
N ASP A 179 -12.48 3.30 -0.06
CA ASP A 179 -11.06 3.11 0.24
C ASP A 179 -10.84 1.90 1.18
N VAL A 180 -11.00 0.71 0.57
CA VAL A 180 -10.90 -0.59 1.25
C VAL A 180 -9.55 -0.75 1.97
N GLU A 181 -8.45 -0.36 1.31
CA GLU A 181 -7.09 -0.47 1.85
C GLU A 181 -6.91 0.34 3.13
N LYS A 182 -7.38 1.60 3.15
CA LYS A 182 -7.30 2.46 4.33
C LYS A 182 -8.19 1.98 5.48
N CYS A 183 -9.33 1.36 5.17
CA CYS A 183 -10.17 0.72 6.17
C CYS A 183 -9.43 -0.44 6.84
N PHE A 184 -8.82 -1.31 6.03
CA PHE A 184 -8.00 -2.41 6.53
C PHE A 184 -6.83 -1.91 7.38
N GLU A 185 -6.09 -0.90 6.91
CA GLU A 185 -4.99 -0.28 7.65
C GLU A 185 -5.39 0.10 9.08
N LYS A 186 -6.50 0.84 9.23
CA LYS A 186 -7.01 1.27 10.54
C LYS A 186 -7.36 0.09 11.45
N LEU A 187 -7.98 -0.95 10.89
CA LEU A 187 -8.34 -2.15 11.63
C LEU A 187 -7.10 -2.90 12.15
N PHE A 188 -6.07 -3.01 11.32
CA PHE A 188 -4.83 -3.68 11.71
C PHE A 188 -4.04 -2.92 12.77
N LEU A 189 -3.95 -1.59 12.64
CA LEU A 189 -3.26 -0.73 13.62
C LEU A 189 -3.85 -0.85 15.03
N LEU A 190 -5.15 -1.10 15.14
CA LEU A 190 -5.85 -1.13 16.43
C LEU A 190 -5.77 -2.47 17.14
N ASN A 191 -5.60 -3.59 16.44
CA ASN A 191 -5.77 -4.90 17.06
C ASN A 191 -4.64 -5.92 16.83
N ASN A 192 -3.65 -5.65 15.96
CA ASN A 192 -2.53 -6.59 15.74
C ASN A 192 -3.00 -8.03 15.41
N THR A 193 -4.06 -8.15 14.62
CA THR A 193 -4.94 -9.32 14.54
C THR A 193 -4.56 -10.30 13.44
N LYS A 194 -3.45 -11.01 13.64
CA LYS A 194 -3.15 -12.23 12.89
C LYS A 194 -4.35 -13.19 12.87
N ASP A 195 -4.97 -13.36 14.04
CA ASP A 195 -6.04 -14.33 14.25
C ASP A 195 -7.34 -14.00 13.51
N ILE A 196 -7.55 -12.76 13.08
CA ILE A 196 -8.80 -12.38 12.39
C ILE A 196 -8.71 -12.63 10.90
N CYS A 197 -7.59 -12.33 10.23
CA CYS A 197 -7.43 -12.77 8.82
C CYS A 197 -7.38 -14.30 8.69
N LEU A 198 -7.04 -15.00 9.77
CA LEU A 198 -7.03 -16.47 9.81
C LEU A 198 -8.35 -17.08 10.29
N LYS A 199 -9.28 -16.29 10.86
CA LYS A 199 -10.55 -16.79 11.38
C LYS A 199 -11.57 -16.92 10.23
N GLU A 200 -12.19 -18.11 10.22
CA GLU A 200 -13.40 -18.44 9.48
C GLU A 200 -13.32 -18.54 7.95
N GLY A 201 -12.59 -19.53 7.40
CA GLY A 201 -12.92 -20.16 6.09
C GLY A 201 -12.87 -19.28 4.83
N TYR A 202 -12.77 -17.97 5.01
CA TYR A 202 -12.46 -16.92 4.09
C TYR A 202 -11.03 -16.55 4.44
N LEU A 203 -10.09 -17.34 3.92
CA LEU A 203 -8.75 -16.81 3.62
C LEU A 203 -8.99 -15.72 2.58
N ASP A 204 -9.42 -14.58 3.06
CA ASP A 204 -9.54 -13.39 2.27
C ASP A 204 -8.12 -13.01 1.92
N LYS A 205 -7.72 -13.42 0.70
CA LYS A 205 -6.34 -13.34 0.27
C LYS A 205 -5.85 -11.91 0.38
N ASP A 206 -6.74 -10.93 0.24
CA ASP A 206 -6.43 -9.52 0.33
C ASP A 206 -6.16 -9.08 1.78
N CYS A 207 -6.91 -9.56 2.77
CA CYS A 207 -6.64 -9.36 4.21
C CYS A 207 -5.25 -9.91 4.57
N LEU A 208 -4.98 -11.15 4.17
CA LEU A 208 -3.74 -11.83 4.50
C LEU A 208 -2.53 -11.22 3.76
N ASP A 209 -2.68 -10.89 2.47
CA ASP A 209 -1.67 -10.19 1.67
C ASP A 209 -1.31 -8.85 2.34
N TYR A 210 -2.32 -8.08 2.77
CA TYR A 210 -2.10 -6.82 3.49
C TYR A 210 -1.42 -7.03 4.86
N TYR A 211 -1.87 -8.00 5.67
CA TYR A 211 -1.25 -8.28 6.98
C TYR A 211 0.22 -8.70 6.83
N ILE A 212 0.53 -9.55 5.86
CA ILE A 212 1.90 -9.95 5.57
C ILE A 212 2.69 -8.74 5.06
N SER A 213 2.05 -7.84 4.31
CA SER A 213 2.70 -6.64 3.80
C SER A 213 3.22 -5.71 4.91
N THR A 214 2.50 -5.67 6.02
CA THR A 214 2.79 -4.79 7.16
C THR A 214 3.69 -5.47 8.19
N THR A 215 3.50 -6.76 8.44
CA THR A 215 4.24 -7.50 9.48
C THR A 215 5.50 -8.18 9.00
N ASN A 216 5.61 -8.46 7.70
CA ASN A 216 6.67 -9.26 7.10
C ASN A 216 6.81 -10.67 7.72
N GLU A 217 5.72 -11.22 8.29
CA GLU A 217 5.73 -12.56 8.89
C GLU A 217 5.70 -13.65 7.80
N ILE A 218 6.88 -14.16 7.42
CA ILE A 218 7.05 -15.13 6.32
C ILE A 218 6.23 -16.42 6.50
N SER A 219 6.03 -16.87 7.75
CA SER A 219 5.27 -18.09 8.07
C SER A 219 3.82 -18.02 7.54
N LEU A 220 3.28 -16.82 7.39
CA LEU A 220 1.94 -16.63 6.87
C LEU A 220 1.84 -16.83 5.36
N CYS A 221 2.95 -16.73 4.62
CA CYS A 221 2.98 -17.08 3.20
C CYS A 221 2.67 -18.57 2.95
N ASP A 222 2.80 -19.44 3.96
CA ASP A 222 2.44 -20.86 3.86
C ASP A 222 0.94 -21.10 3.65
N ASN A 223 0.09 -20.10 3.90
CA ASN A 223 -1.36 -20.19 3.65
C ASN A 223 -1.74 -19.96 2.18
N PHE A 224 -0.77 -19.65 1.31
CA PHE A 224 -0.98 -19.47 -0.11
C PHE A 224 -0.63 -20.72 -0.93
N ASP A 225 -1.21 -20.83 -2.13
CA ASP A 225 -0.74 -21.79 -3.13
C ASP A 225 0.73 -21.52 -3.52
N ILE A 226 1.38 -22.49 -4.17
CA ILE A 226 2.83 -22.45 -4.43
C ILE A 226 3.27 -21.18 -5.18
N TYR A 227 2.43 -20.66 -6.08
CA TYR A 227 2.73 -19.47 -6.87
C TYR A 227 2.60 -18.21 -6.02
N LYS A 228 1.46 -18.05 -5.32
CA LYS A 228 1.24 -16.90 -4.43
C LYS A 228 2.20 -16.89 -3.25
N LYS A 229 2.54 -18.05 -2.69
CA LYS A 229 3.58 -18.18 -1.65
C LYS A 229 4.92 -17.63 -2.13
N GLY A 230 5.31 -17.97 -3.37
CA GLY A 230 6.50 -17.41 -4.01
C GLY A 230 6.46 -15.89 -4.07
N PHE A 231 5.38 -15.31 -4.59
CA PHE A 231 5.22 -13.85 -4.65
C PHE A 231 5.22 -13.19 -3.27
N CYS A 232 4.55 -13.79 -2.29
CA CYS A 232 4.52 -13.33 -0.91
C CYS A 232 5.92 -13.21 -0.30
N ILE A 233 6.74 -14.27 -0.44
CA ILE A 233 8.12 -14.27 0.06
C ILE A 233 8.99 -13.27 -0.70
N TYR A 234 8.78 -13.14 -2.01
CA TYR A 234 9.48 -12.18 -2.87
C TYR A 234 9.24 -10.73 -2.41
N ASP A 235 7.99 -10.37 -2.14
CA ASP A 235 7.63 -9.02 -1.70
C ASP A 235 8.20 -8.71 -0.31
N ILE A 236 8.18 -9.68 0.61
CA ILE A 236 8.84 -9.54 1.91
C ILE A 236 10.34 -9.33 1.73
N ALA A 237 11.00 -10.12 0.88
CA ALA A 237 12.43 -10.01 0.62
C ALA A 237 12.83 -8.62 0.13
N ILE A 238 12.05 -8.04 -0.78
CA ILE A 238 12.30 -6.70 -1.31
C ILE A 238 12.07 -5.63 -0.24
N ARG A 239 10.93 -5.64 0.45
CA ARG A 239 10.62 -4.62 1.47
C ARG A 239 11.61 -4.64 2.64
N THR A 240 12.01 -5.82 3.07
CA THR A 240 12.93 -6.00 4.22
C THR A 240 14.40 -5.98 3.80
N ASN A 241 14.70 -5.89 2.51
CA ASN A 241 16.04 -6.02 1.95
C ASN A 241 16.77 -7.30 2.40
N ASN A 242 16.01 -8.39 2.64
CA ASN A 242 16.54 -9.64 3.16
C ASN A 242 17.01 -10.57 2.03
N LYS A 243 18.33 -10.64 1.83
CA LYS A 243 18.96 -11.43 0.76
C LYS A 243 18.74 -12.94 0.88
N GLU A 244 18.57 -13.46 2.09
CA GLU A 244 18.38 -14.89 2.31
C GLU A 244 17.04 -15.37 1.75
N LEU A 245 15.99 -14.53 1.83
CA LEU A 245 14.67 -14.85 1.30
C LEU A 245 14.67 -14.94 -0.24
N CYS A 246 15.59 -14.25 -0.91
CA CYS A 246 15.74 -14.38 -2.36
C CYS A 246 16.41 -15.68 -2.80
N ASN A 247 16.84 -16.55 -1.88
CA ASN A 247 17.25 -17.92 -2.21
C ASN A 247 16.08 -18.92 -2.11
N TYR A 248 14.87 -18.46 -1.77
CA TYR A 248 13.67 -19.29 -1.78
C TYR A 248 13.37 -19.79 -3.21
N ASP A 249 12.92 -21.05 -3.33
CA ASP A 249 12.50 -21.59 -4.63
C ASP A 249 11.13 -21.04 -5.01
N PHE A 250 11.13 -19.96 -5.78
CA PHE A 250 9.92 -19.33 -6.32
C PHE A 250 9.27 -20.15 -7.46
N GLY A 251 9.78 -21.36 -7.77
CA GLY A 251 9.36 -22.18 -8.90
C GLY A 251 9.84 -21.67 -10.26
N LYS A 252 10.47 -20.48 -10.30
CA LYS A 252 11.07 -19.87 -11.49
C LYS A 252 12.43 -19.25 -11.18
N PRO A 253 13.49 -19.58 -11.93
CA PRO A 253 14.82 -18.98 -11.75
C PRO A 253 14.80 -17.45 -11.92
N LEU A 254 13.98 -16.92 -12.84
CA LEU A 254 13.84 -15.48 -13.05
C LEU A 254 13.37 -14.73 -11.79
N THR A 255 12.43 -15.30 -11.03
CA THR A 255 11.92 -14.65 -9.82
C THR A 255 13.01 -14.56 -8.74
N THR A 256 13.79 -15.64 -8.58
CA THR A 256 14.98 -15.68 -7.70
C THR A 256 15.98 -14.60 -8.08
N PHE A 257 16.27 -14.51 -9.38
CA PHE A 257 17.15 -13.48 -9.93
C PHE A 257 16.62 -12.06 -9.66
N SER A 258 15.36 -11.80 -10.04
CA SER A 258 14.72 -10.50 -9.92
C SER A 258 14.74 -10.00 -8.47
N CYS A 259 14.54 -10.93 -7.53
CA CYS A 259 14.60 -10.68 -6.10
C CYS A 259 16.00 -10.18 -5.71
N LYS A 260 17.04 -10.97 -5.99
CA LYS A 260 18.45 -10.63 -5.71
C LYS A 260 18.85 -9.31 -6.36
N PHE A 261 18.44 -9.09 -7.60
CA PHE A 261 18.77 -7.89 -8.36
C PHE A 261 18.15 -6.63 -7.75
N LYS A 262 16.88 -6.68 -7.30
CA LYS A 262 16.19 -5.54 -6.69
C LYS A 262 16.77 -5.13 -5.34
N ILE A 263 17.21 -6.09 -4.53
CA ILE A 263 17.80 -5.84 -3.21
C ILE A 263 19.31 -5.53 -3.26
N ALA A 264 19.93 -5.67 -4.43
CA ALA A 264 21.36 -5.41 -4.59
C ALA A 264 21.68 -3.94 -4.28
N SER A 265 22.59 -3.74 -3.35
CA SER A 265 22.89 -2.45 -2.71
C SER A 265 23.73 -1.53 -3.58
N ASN A 266 24.49 -2.09 -4.53
CA ASN A 266 25.43 -1.34 -5.36
C ASN A 266 25.54 -1.94 -6.77
N LYS A 267 26.17 -1.19 -7.67
CA LYS A 267 26.34 -1.55 -9.09
C LYS A 267 27.12 -2.86 -9.28
N MET A 268 28.22 -3.05 -8.54
CA MET A 268 29.07 -4.24 -8.65
C MET A 268 28.32 -5.51 -8.25
N GLU A 269 27.50 -5.44 -7.20
CA GLU A 269 26.63 -6.54 -6.77
C GLU A 269 25.62 -6.91 -7.86
N LYS A 270 24.99 -5.91 -8.50
CA LYS A 270 24.07 -6.12 -9.64
C LYS A 270 24.77 -6.79 -10.82
N GLU A 271 25.97 -6.33 -11.18
CA GLU A 271 26.77 -6.92 -12.26
C GLU A 271 27.15 -8.38 -11.97
N ASN A 272 27.47 -8.71 -10.72
CA ASN A 272 27.78 -10.09 -10.33
C ASN A 272 26.54 -10.98 -10.41
N ILE A 273 25.39 -10.49 -9.91
CA ILE A 273 24.11 -11.22 -9.99
C ILE A 273 23.74 -11.49 -11.44
N ILE A 274 23.89 -10.49 -12.33
CA ILE A 274 23.70 -10.62 -13.79
C ILE A 274 24.57 -11.77 -14.34
N LYS A 275 25.87 -11.78 -14.04
CA LYS A 275 26.79 -12.81 -14.54
C LYS A 275 26.43 -14.21 -14.05
N GLU A 276 26.05 -14.34 -12.77
CA GLU A 276 25.60 -15.62 -12.20
C GLU A 276 24.35 -16.14 -12.92
N PHE A 277 23.40 -15.25 -13.24
CA PHE A 277 22.19 -15.61 -13.96
C PHE A 277 22.46 -16.00 -15.40
N GLN A 278 23.30 -15.24 -16.11
CA GLN A 278 23.74 -15.57 -17.46
C GLN A 278 24.35 -16.98 -17.49
N GLN A 279 25.24 -17.30 -16.53
CA GLN A 279 25.85 -18.62 -16.42
C GLN A 279 24.82 -19.72 -16.15
N LEU A 280 23.92 -19.52 -15.18
CA LEU A 280 22.86 -20.48 -14.84
C LEU A 280 21.97 -20.80 -16.05
N MET A 281 21.64 -19.79 -16.83
CA MET A 281 20.75 -19.95 -17.97
C MET A 281 21.46 -20.60 -19.16
N ILE A 282 22.75 -20.30 -19.40
CA ILE A 282 23.59 -21.06 -20.35
C ILE A 282 23.58 -22.55 -19.99
N GLU A 283 23.82 -22.89 -18.73
CA GLU A 283 23.80 -24.29 -18.28
C GLU A 283 22.43 -24.96 -18.49
N LYS A 284 21.34 -24.24 -18.26
CA LYS A 284 19.98 -24.78 -18.50
C LYS A 284 19.66 -24.94 -19.98
N TYR A 285 20.13 -24.02 -20.82
CA TYR A 285 20.00 -24.09 -22.27
C TYR A 285 20.76 -25.30 -22.82
N GLU A 286 22.02 -25.49 -22.42
CA GLU A 286 22.84 -26.64 -22.83
C GLU A 286 22.23 -27.99 -22.41
N LYS A 287 21.50 -28.01 -21.29
CA LYS A 287 20.75 -29.20 -20.82
C LYS A 287 19.36 -29.36 -21.46
N GLY A 288 18.93 -28.45 -22.34
CA GLY A 288 17.62 -28.49 -23.00
C GLY A 288 16.43 -28.24 -22.07
N HIS A 289 16.66 -27.58 -20.92
CA HIS A 289 15.62 -27.33 -19.91
C HIS A 289 14.83 -26.03 -20.13
N ILE A 290 15.31 -25.13 -20.99
CA ILE A 290 14.67 -23.83 -21.27
C ILE A 290 14.67 -23.59 -22.79
N ASN A 291 13.58 -23.03 -23.31
CA ASN A 291 13.51 -22.56 -24.69
C ASN A 291 14.29 -21.24 -24.83
N THR A 292 15.11 -21.13 -25.88
CA THR A 292 15.97 -19.97 -26.20
C THR A 292 15.24 -18.62 -26.05
N ASN A 293 13.95 -18.55 -26.39
CA ASN A 293 13.18 -17.30 -26.34
C ASN A 293 12.90 -16.82 -24.90
N GLU A 294 12.65 -17.72 -23.96
CA GLU A 294 12.42 -17.37 -22.54
C GLU A 294 13.72 -16.88 -21.90
N PHE A 295 14.84 -17.52 -22.23
CA PHE A 295 16.17 -17.10 -21.78
C PHE A 295 16.53 -15.68 -22.22
N ILE A 296 16.33 -15.37 -23.49
CA ILE A 296 16.74 -14.08 -24.04
C ILE A 296 15.81 -12.95 -23.56
N PHE A 297 14.51 -13.25 -23.39
CA PHE A 297 13.56 -12.30 -22.81
C PHE A 297 13.99 -11.89 -21.40
N ASP A 298 14.36 -12.86 -20.58
CA ASP A 298 14.81 -12.60 -19.21
C ASP A 298 16.04 -11.69 -19.19
N ILE A 299 17.06 -11.97 -20.00
CA ILE A 299 18.26 -11.11 -20.08
C ILE A 299 17.89 -9.68 -20.48
N ALA A 300 17.03 -9.51 -21.49
CA ALA A 300 16.68 -8.20 -21.99
C ALA A 300 15.97 -7.33 -20.94
N VAL A 301 15.06 -7.93 -20.18
CA VAL A 301 14.35 -7.28 -19.06
C VAL A 301 15.29 -6.93 -17.90
N ILE A 302 16.36 -7.70 -17.73
CA ILE A 302 17.34 -7.49 -16.65
C ILE A 302 18.30 -6.36 -16.99
N GLU A 303 18.89 -6.42 -18.19
CA GLU A 303 19.86 -5.43 -18.68
C GLU A 303 19.20 -4.10 -19.05
N LYS A 304 17.87 -4.11 -19.21
CA LYS A 304 17.09 -3.02 -19.81
C LYS A 304 17.64 -2.61 -21.18
N ASP A 305 18.26 -3.56 -21.89
CA ASP A 305 18.85 -3.34 -23.20
C ASP A 305 18.00 -4.03 -24.26
N ILE A 306 17.41 -3.17 -25.09
CA ILE A 306 16.55 -3.53 -26.21
C ILE A 306 17.24 -4.45 -27.22
N ASN A 307 18.57 -4.44 -27.31
CA ASN A 307 19.30 -5.28 -28.24
C ASN A 307 19.15 -6.76 -27.89
N TYR A 308 18.99 -7.11 -26.62
CA TYR A 308 18.67 -8.48 -26.23
C TYR A 308 17.26 -8.88 -26.64
N CYS A 309 16.27 -7.97 -26.63
CA CYS A 309 14.94 -8.29 -27.17
C CYS A 309 15.05 -8.77 -28.62
N LYS A 310 15.91 -8.14 -29.44
CA LYS A 310 16.12 -8.51 -30.84
C LYS A 310 16.75 -9.90 -31.03
N LEU A 311 17.38 -10.47 -30.00
CA LEU A 311 17.99 -11.79 -30.05
C LEU A 311 16.97 -12.92 -29.84
N THR A 312 15.77 -12.66 -29.29
CA THR A 312 14.72 -13.65 -28.91
C THR A 312 14.15 -14.46 -30.09
N THR A 313 14.75 -14.37 -31.28
CA THR A 313 14.15 -14.78 -32.55
C THR A 313 15.16 -15.35 -33.54
N ASN A 314 16.46 -15.37 -33.21
CA ASN A 314 17.52 -15.55 -34.19
C ASN A 314 17.78 -16.99 -34.66
N ASP A 315 17.18 -18.01 -34.05
CA ASP A 315 17.53 -19.38 -34.44
C ASP A 315 16.83 -19.89 -35.72
N LYS A 316 15.93 -19.14 -36.37
CA LYS A 316 15.31 -19.59 -37.66
C LYS A 316 14.51 -18.57 -38.50
N ILE A 317 14.50 -17.28 -38.18
CA ILE A 317 13.59 -16.32 -38.84
C ILE A 317 14.38 -15.39 -39.78
N GLU A 318 14.42 -15.73 -41.07
CA GLU A 318 15.21 -15.02 -42.11
C GLU A 318 14.71 -13.60 -42.48
N SER A 319 13.70 -13.04 -41.81
CA SER A 319 13.22 -11.68 -42.15
C SER A 319 12.75 -10.83 -40.96
N ILE A 320 13.08 -9.53 -41.01
CA ILE A 320 12.67 -8.51 -40.02
C ILE A 320 11.13 -8.36 -39.95
N ASN A 321 10.42 -8.68 -41.03
CA ASN A 321 8.96 -8.56 -41.05
C ASN A 321 8.26 -9.68 -40.26
N SER A 322 8.87 -10.86 -40.11
CA SER A 322 8.38 -11.93 -39.25
C SER A 322 8.68 -11.71 -37.75
N LEU A 323 9.64 -10.84 -37.43
CA LEU A 323 9.97 -10.47 -36.03
C LEU A 323 8.88 -9.64 -35.39
N LYS A 324 8.29 -8.74 -36.19
CA LYS A 324 7.25 -7.83 -35.74
C LYS A 324 6.09 -8.59 -35.12
N ASN A 325 5.62 -9.69 -35.69
CA ASN A 325 4.46 -10.41 -35.14
C ASN A 325 4.77 -11.38 -33.99
N ASN A 326 5.99 -11.38 -33.42
CA ASN A 326 6.32 -12.26 -32.30
C ASN A 326 5.89 -11.65 -30.97
N THR A 327 4.92 -12.28 -30.31
CA THR A 327 4.37 -11.87 -29.01
C THR A 327 5.45 -11.70 -27.93
N PHE A 328 6.48 -12.55 -27.92
CA PHE A 328 7.58 -12.45 -26.94
C PHE A 328 8.46 -11.23 -27.20
N TYR A 329 8.71 -10.89 -28.47
CA TYR A 329 9.48 -9.71 -28.84
C TYR A 329 8.74 -8.42 -28.43
N ASN A 330 7.46 -8.31 -28.76
CA ASN A 330 6.63 -7.17 -28.38
C ASN A 330 6.52 -7.03 -26.85
N MET A 331 6.35 -8.14 -26.13
CA MET A 331 6.30 -8.14 -24.66
C MET A 331 7.64 -7.72 -24.05
N CYS A 332 8.77 -8.15 -24.64
CA CYS A 332 10.10 -7.73 -24.22
C CYS A 332 10.29 -6.23 -24.37
N LEU A 333 9.97 -5.70 -25.56
CA LEU A 333 10.04 -4.27 -25.85
C LEU A 333 9.17 -3.45 -24.92
N LEU A 334 7.94 -3.90 -24.66
CA LEU A 334 7.02 -3.25 -23.73
C LEU A 334 7.64 -3.14 -22.33
N ILE A 335 8.19 -4.23 -21.80
CA ILE A 335 8.78 -4.23 -20.46
C ILE A 335 10.02 -3.34 -20.38
N VAL A 336 10.93 -3.45 -21.36
CA VAL A 336 12.14 -2.62 -21.41
C VAL A 336 11.77 -1.13 -21.56
N ALA A 337 10.77 -0.79 -22.37
CA ALA A 337 10.25 0.58 -22.51
C ALA A 337 9.76 1.14 -21.16
N LEU A 338 8.95 0.36 -20.43
CA LEU A 338 8.44 0.72 -19.11
C LEU A 338 9.56 0.88 -18.09
N GLN A 339 10.54 -0.03 -18.08
CA GLN A 339 11.66 0.01 -17.13
C GLN A 339 12.63 1.17 -17.36
N ASN A 340 12.71 1.68 -18.60
CA ASN A 340 13.55 2.80 -18.99
C ASN A 340 12.79 4.14 -19.05
N ASN A 341 11.45 4.13 -18.91
CA ASN A 341 10.59 5.28 -19.22
C ASN A 341 10.85 5.87 -20.62
N GLN A 342 11.13 5.01 -21.59
CA GLN A 342 11.56 5.39 -22.95
C GLN A 342 10.44 5.12 -23.97
N SER A 343 9.74 6.18 -24.38
CA SER A 343 8.57 6.07 -25.26
C SER A 343 8.92 5.71 -26.71
N ASP A 344 10.15 5.96 -27.13
CA ASP A 344 10.72 5.60 -28.43
C ASP A 344 10.88 4.08 -28.60
N ILE A 345 11.10 3.35 -27.50
CA ILE A 345 11.12 1.87 -27.51
C ILE A 345 9.73 1.32 -27.88
N CYS A 346 8.64 1.97 -27.43
CA CYS A 346 7.28 1.58 -27.82
C CYS A 346 7.05 1.67 -29.34
N GLU A 347 7.81 2.48 -30.07
CA GLU A 347 7.68 2.60 -31.53
C GLU A 347 8.13 1.33 -32.29
N GLN A 348 8.90 0.47 -31.61
CA GLN A 348 9.39 -0.78 -32.17
C GLN A 348 8.40 -1.94 -31.98
N ILE A 349 7.35 -1.76 -31.19
CA ILE A 349 6.24 -2.71 -31.04
C ILE A 349 5.40 -2.69 -32.31
N SER A 350 5.17 -3.86 -32.89
CA SER A 350 4.47 -3.99 -34.17
C SER A 350 2.96 -3.86 -34.08
N ASP A 351 2.38 -4.32 -32.98
CA ASP A 351 0.95 -4.27 -32.75
C ASP A 351 0.58 -2.85 -32.33
N ILE A 352 -0.31 -2.22 -33.09
CA ILE A 352 -0.68 -0.81 -32.89
C ILE A 352 -1.41 -0.63 -31.55
N THR A 353 -2.14 -1.64 -31.09
CA THR A 353 -2.85 -1.60 -29.82
C THR A 353 -1.84 -1.65 -28.67
N ASP A 354 -0.92 -2.61 -28.69
CA ASP A 354 0.12 -2.75 -27.67
C ASP A 354 1.06 -1.55 -27.65
N GLN A 355 1.41 -1.02 -28.83
CA GLN A 355 2.19 0.22 -28.96
C GLN A 355 1.47 1.41 -28.31
N LYS A 356 0.16 1.56 -28.53
CA LYS A 356 -0.62 2.65 -27.93
C LYS A 356 -0.70 2.49 -26.40
N VAL A 357 -0.97 1.27 -25.93
CA VAL A 357 -0.98 0.94 -24.49
C VAL A 357 0.39 1.24 -23.86
N CYS A 358 1.48 0.81 -24.49
CA CYS A 358 2.85 1.11 -24.06
C CYS A 358 3.07 2.62 -23.87
N LYS A 359 2.73 3.43 -24.89
CA LYS A 359 2.89 4.89 -24.85
C LYS A 359 2.04 5.54 -23.76
N GLU A 360 0.80 5.08 -23.55
CA GLU A 360 -0.07 5.60 -22.49
C GLU A 360 0.48 5.28 -21.09
N ILE A 361 0.91 4.04 -20.85
CA ILE A 361 1.48 3.63 -19.55
C ILE A 361 2.79 4.38 -19.26
N VAL A 362 3.72 4.44 -20.21
CA VAL A 362 4.99 5.19 -20.05
C VAL A 362 4.69 6.67 -19.75
N LYS A 363 3.73 7.28 -20.44
CA LYS A 363 3.30 8.67 -20.22
C LYS A 363 2.73 8.87 -18.81
N ASP A 364 1.92 7.95 -18.31
CA ASP A 364 1.33 8.07 -16.97
C ASP A 364 2.37 7.81 -15.87
N GLN A 365 3.30 6.87 -16.06
CA GLN A 365 4.45 6.68 -15.16
C GLN A 365 5.33 7.95 -15.08
N CYS A 366 5.55 8.62 -16.22
CA CYS A 366 6.26 9.90 -16.27
C CYS A 366 5.52 11.01 -15.49
N LYS A 367 4.18 11.04 -15.50
CA LYS A 367 3.40 12.02 -14.70
C LYS A 367 3.50 11.76 -13.20
N ILE A 368 3.56 10.49 -12.79
CA ILE A 368 3.69 10.09 -11.39
C ILE A 368 5.09 10.45 -10.88
N ASN A 369 6.13 10.21 -11.69
CA ASN A 369 7.51 10.54 -11.40
C ASN A 369 7.82 12.02 -11.72
N LYS A 370 7.21 12.97 -10.99
CA LYS A 370 7.37 14.43 -11.17
C LYS A 370 8.81 15.00 -11.04
N TYR A 371 9.84 14.16 -10.87
CA TYR A 371 11.15 14.58 -10.38
C TYR A 371 12.38 14.20 -11.22
N VAL A 372 12.25 13.81 -12.49
CA VAL A 372 13.47 13.54 -13.28
C VAL A 372 13.36 13.98 -14.74
N ASP A 373 14.41 14.66 -15.21
CA ASP A 373 14.70 15.06 -16.61
C ASP A 373 14.86 13.87 -17.59
N ILE A 374 14.28 12.71 -17.29
CA ILE A 374 14.47 11.45 -18.02
C ILE A 374 13.33 11.17 -19.01
N CYS A 375 12.19 11.85 -18.90
CA CYS A 375 11.07 11.68 -19.82
C CYS A 375 11.28 12.51 -21.10
N ASN A 376 11.99 11.93 -22.07
CA ASN A 376 12.14 12.46 -23.44
C ASN A 376 11.24 11.74 -24.44
#